data_AF-A0A2P6W5V1-F1
#
_entry.id   AF-A0A2P6W5V1-F1
#
_cell.length_a   1.000
_cell.length_b   1.000
_cell.length_c   1.000
_cell.angle_alpha   90.00
_cell.angle_beta   90.00
_cell.angle_gamma   90.00
#
_symmetry.space_group_name_H-M   'P 1'
#
loop_
_entity.id
_entity.type
_entity.pdbx_description
1 polymer ?
#
loop_
_entity_poly.entity_id
_entity_poly.type
_entity_poly.pdbx_seq_one_letter_code
_entity_poly.pdbx_strand_id
1 'polypeptide(L)'
;MKFQIYNPEEDDYLWEDFEEVLEKPVGVEKYREVIEEALSDAKEVLGRENDLEIVFGLTDPEKIREKWGEDAGTNFHVYGFTFGSWFDGFDRDFIFLYANDSKDDWRPALKNMTVHEGSHIDFYSHYSDEELSERLNGSNYNSVLFEGHSTNSARKVDEVKGYSWNPSFRTLGNDFDHEKIMDELEKERPESSFFDHGGEEWQNAEGYPASFEIFHWIIKEKGLEVEELPKLSEEKTRELVDEAVEQLYS
;
A
#
# COMPACT_ATOMS: atom_id res chain seq x y z
N MET A 1 7.47 7.47 -18.04
CA MET A 1 6.96 8.18 -16.85
C MET A 1 6.54 9.61 -17.17
N LYS A 2 5.38 10.02 -16.67
CA LYS A 2 4.85 11.40 -16.72
C LYS A 2 4.56 11.88 -15.31
N PHE A 3 5.13 13.02 -14.89
CA PHE A 3 4.96 13.57 -13.55
C PHE A 3 4.09 14.82 -13.58
N GLN A 4 3.03 14.83 -12.78
CA GLN A 4 2.10 15.93 -12.60
C GLN A 4 1.99 16.35 -11.13
N ILE A 5 1.59 17.60 -10.90
CA ILE A 5 1.28 18.12 -9.57
C ILE A 5 -0.23 18.14 -9.45
N TYR A 6 -0.76 17.65 -8.32
CA TYR A 6 -2.18 17.71 -8.01
C TYR A 6 -2.75 19.12 -8.22
N ASN A 7 -3.87 19.18 -8.92
CA ASN A 7 -4.62 20.38 -9.21
C ASN A 7 -6.10 20.17 -8.83
N PRO A 8 -6.59 20.78 -7.73
CA PRO A 8 -7.96 20.59 -7.27
C PRO A 8 -9.04 21.10 -8.24
N GLU A 9 -8.67 21.90 -9.25
CA GLU A 9 -9.61 22.35 -10.30
C GLU A 9 -9.74 21.34 -11.47
N GLU A 10 -8.78 20.41 -11.62
CA GLU A 10 -8.69 19.48 -12.75
C GLU A 10 -8.76 18.00 -12.32
N ASP A 11 -8.51 17.70 -11.04
CA ASP A 11 -8.42 16.37 -10.45
C ASP A 11 -9.60 16.12 -9.49
N ASP A 12 -10.79 15.84 -10.04
CA ASP A 12 -12.08 15.70 -9.33
C ASP A 12 -12.45 14.26 -8.94
N TYR A 13 -11.47 13.36 -9.00
CA TYR A 13 -11.64 11.93 -8.77
C TYR A 13 -11.32 11.50 -7.33
N LEU A 14 -10.95 12.43 -6.45
CA LEU A 14 -10.66 12.12 -5.04
C LEU A 14 -11.96 12.06 -4.23
N TRP A 15 -11.97 11.24 -3.18
CA TRP A 15 -13.02 11.36 -2.16
C TRP A 15 -12.99 12.77 -1.57
N GLU A 16 -14.16 13.42 -1.49
CA GLU A 16 -14.34 14.77 -0.95
C GLU A 16 -13.61 14.95 0.39
N ASP A 17 -13.55 13.88 1.19
CA ASP A 17 -12.89 13.91 2.49
C ASP A 17 -11.37 14.16 2.44
N PHE A 18 -10.69 13.67 1.39
CA PHE A 18 -9.26 13.88 1.18
C PHE A 18 -8.97 15.24 0.52
N GLU A 19 -9.87 15.77 -0.28
CA GLU A 19 -9.70 17.10 -0.91
C GLU A 19 -9.52 18.22 0.12
N GLU A 20 -10.26 18.14 1.24
CA GLU A 20 -10.22 19.15 2.29
C GLU A 20 -8.87 19.26 3.01
N VAL A 21 -8.09 18.19 3.02
CA VAL A 21 -6.79 18.12 3.71
C VAL A 21 -5.61 18.33 2.77
N LEU A 22 -5.85 18.50 1.47
CA LEU A 22 -4.81 18.62 0.44
C LEU A 22 -4.30 20.04 0.23
N GLU A 23 -3.01 20.11 -0.14
CA GLU A 23 -2.26 21.30 -0.46
C GLU A 23 -1.32 21.08 -1.63
N LYS A 24 -1.08 22.16 -2.37
CA LYS A 24 -0.12 22.15 -3.47
C LYS A 24 1.32 22.12 -2.93
N PRO A 25 2.17 21.18 -3.38
CA PRO A 25 3.56 21.10 -2.94
C PRO A 25 4.39 22.35 -3.25
N VAL A 26 5.16 22.82 -2.26
CA VAL A 26 6.24 23.80 -2.45
C VAL A 26 7.57 23.06 -2.63
N GLY A 27 8.35 23.42 -3.66
CA GLY A 27 9.65 22.79 -3.92
C GLY A 27 9.56 21.37 -4.50
N VAL A 28 8.57 21.13 -5.37
CA VAL A 28 8.21 19.83 -5.96
C VAL A 28 9.39 19.02 -6.51
N GLU A 29 10.41 19.67 -7.07
CA GLU A 29 11.52 18.99 -7.73
C GLU A 29 12.28 18.07 -6.76
N LYS A 30 12.38 18.42 -5.46
CA LYS A 30 13.04 17.55 -4.47
C LYS A 30 12.31 16.21 -4.31
N TYR A 31 11.00 16.18 -4.51
CA TYR A 31 10.18 14.97 -4.42
C TYR A 31 10.24 14.19 -5.73
N ARG A 32 10.15 14.90 -6.88
CA ARG A 32 10.30 14.28 -8.20
C ARG A 32 11.61 13.49 -8.29
N GLU A 33 12.73 14.08 -7.89
CA GLU A 33 14.04 13.39 -7.92
C GLU A 33 14.03 12.09 -7.08
N VAL A 34 13.41 12.11 -5.90
CA VAL A 34 13.32 10.93 -5.01
C VAL A 34 12.41 9.86 -5.58
N ILE A 35 11.30 10.26 -6.20
CA ILE A 35 10.34 9.36 -6.85
C ILE A 35 10.96 8.72 -8.10
N GLU A 36 11.64 9.51 -8.93
CA GLU A 36 12.36 9.03 -10.12
C GLU A 36 13.45 8.03 -9.75
N GLU A 37 14.20 8.31 -8.69
CA GLU A 37 15.19 7.39 -8.13
C GLU A 37 14.53 6.07 -7.69
N ALA A 38 13.44 6.14 -6.94
CA ALA A 38 12.72 4.96 -6.45
C ALA A 38 12.14 4.09 -7.58
N LEU A 39 11.58 4.72 -8.62
CA LEU A 39 11.11 4.00 -9.81
C LEU A 39 12.24 3.35 -10.60
N SER A 40 13.36 4.05 -10.76
CA SER A 40 14.55 3.50 -11.42
C SER A 40 15.09 2.29 -10.66
N ASP A 41 15.15 2.38 -9.34
CA ASP A 41 15.57 1.30 -8.46
C ASP A 41 14.60 0.10 -8.51
N ALA A 42 13.29 0.36 -8.52
CA ALA A 42 12.28 -0.68 -8.68
C ALA A 42 12.40 -1.41 -10.02
N LYS A 43 12.67 -0.69 -11.11
CA LYS A 43 12.95 -1.30 -12.42
C LYS A 43 14.19 -2.19 -12.39
N GLU A 44 15.25 -1.75 -11.74
CA GLU A 44 16.49 -2.54 -11.64
C GLU A 44 16.29 -3.83 -10.84
N VAL A 45 15.57 -3.74 -9.70
CA VAL A 45 15.43 -4.85 -8.75
C VAL A 45 14.30 -5.81 -9.12
N LEU A 46 13.15 -5.27 -9.54
CA LEU A 46 11.92 -6.02 -9.79
C LEU A 46 11.63 -6.22 -11.29
N GLY A 47 12.43 -5.62 -12.17
CA GLY A 47 12.26 -5.76 -13.62
C GLY A 47 11.08 -4.97 -14.21
N ARG A 48 10.57 -3.95 -13.49
CA ARG A 48 9.41 -3.15 -13.89
C ARG A 48 9.62 -2.33 -15.17
N GLU A 49 8.53 -2.09 -15.88
CA GLU A 49 8.48 -1.06 -16.91
C GLU A 49 8.16 0.31 -16.30
N ASN A 50 8.74 1.38 -16.87
CA ASN A 50 8.70 2.74 -16.29
C ASN A 50 7.63 3.65 -16.93
N ASP A 51 6.60 3.07 -17.54
CA ASP A 51 5.53 3.83 -18.22
C ASP A 51 4.35 4.12 -17.29
N LEU A 52 4.67 4.61 -16.09
CA LEU A 52 3.69 5.07 -15.09
C LEU A 52 3.46 6.58 -15.20
N GLU A 53 2.23 7.03 -14.98
CA GLU A 53 1.92 8.42 -14.68
C GLU A 53 1.91 8.61 -13.15
N ILE A 54 2.40 9.75 -12.67
CA ILE A 54 2.46 10.10 -11.24
C ILE A 54 1.79 11.44 -11.05
N VAL A 55 0.80 11.49 -10.16
CA VAL A 55 0.13 12.72 -9.73
C VAL A 55 0.45 12.97 -8.27
N PHE A 56 1.25 14.00 -8.00
CA PHE A 56 1.80 14.24 -6.65
C PHE A 56 1.08 15.39 -5.93
N GLY A 57 0.52 15.12 -4.74
CA GLY A 57 -0.12 16.10 -3.85
C GLY A 57 0.48 16.04 -2.43
N LEU A 58 0.31 17.07 -1.61
CA LEU A 58 0.70 17.03 -0.19
C LEU A 58 -0.53 17.21 0.68
N THR A 59 -0.62 16.52 1.81
CA THR A 59 -1.59 16.84 2.85
C THR A 59 -1.00 17.75 3.91
N ASP A 60 -1.83 18.62 4.49
CA ASP A 60 -1.48 19.39 5.67
C ASP A 60 -1.72 18.56 6.95
N PRO A 61 -0.67 18.21 7.72
CA PRO A 61 -0.81 17.46 8.96
C PRO A 61 -1.73 18.13 9.99
N GLU A 62 -1.83 19.46 9.99
CA GLU A 62 -2.71 20.20 10.88
C GLU A 62 -4.17 20.01 10.47
N LYS A 63 -4.49 20.05 9.17
CA LYS A 63 -5.85 19.77 8.66
C LYS A 63 -6.28 18.33 8.91
N ILE A 64 -5.36 17.38 8.73
CA ILE A 64 -5.57 15.96 9.09
C ILE A 64 -5.97 15.84 10.56
N ARG A 65 -5.19 16.48 11.45
CA ARG A 65 -5.44 16.44 12.90
C ARG A 65 -6.78 17.08 13.25
N GLU A 66 -7.12 18.19 12.61
CA GLU A 66 -8.39 18.88 12.80
C GLU A 66 -9.59 18.04 12.35
N LYS A 67 -9.45 17.29 11.24
CA LYS A 67 -10.53 16.50 10.65
C LYS A 67 -10.74 15.14 11.33
N TRP A 68 -9.65 14.41 11.61
CA TRP A 68 -9.70 13.01 12.06
C TRP A 68 -9.12 12.79 13.47
N GLY A 69 -8.69 13.84 14.16
CA GLY A 69 -8.22 13.80 15.54
C GLY A 69 -6.71 13.56 15.69
N GLU A 70 -6.22 13.62 16.94
CA GLU A 70 -4.78 13.49 17.26
C GLU A 70 -4.22 12.10 16.92
N ASP A 71 -5.03 11.05 17.02
CA ASP A 71 -4.63 9.66 16.74
C ASP A 71 -4.60 9.32 15.24
N ALA A 72 -5.30 10.09 14.40
CA ALA A 72 -5.15 9.97 12.95
C ALA A 72 -3.70 10.23 12.54
N GLY A 73 -3.06 11.23 13.15
CA GLY A 73 -1.63 11.52 13.02
C GLY A 73 -0.72 10.32 13.34
N THR A 74 -1.17 9.40 14.18
CA THR A 74 -0.42 8.20 14.62
C THR A 74 -0.47 7.03 13.62
N ASN A 75 -1.38 7.05 12.63
CA ASN A 75 -1.31 6.14 11.47
C ASN A 75 -0.65 6.77 10.22
N PHE A 76 -0.49 8.10 10.20
CA PHE A 76 0.63 8.72 9.45
C PHE A 76 2.02 8.35 10.02
N HIS A 77 2.08 7.60 11.12
CA HIS A 77 3.30 7.30 11.87
C HIS A 77 3.87 5.89 11.62
N VAL A 78 3.09 4.95 11.08
CA VAL A 78 3.62 3.62 10.66
C VAL A 78 4.41 3.78 9.36
N TYR A 79 3.87 4.51 8.37
CA TYR A 79 4.50 4.67 7.05
C TYR A 79 5.15 6.05 6.79
N GLY A 80 5.01 6.99 7.73
CA GLY A 80 5.47 8.38 7.56
C GLY A 80 4.56 9.24 6.69
N PHE A 81 3.53 8.63 6.09
CA PHE A 81 2.70 9.13 5.01
C PHE A 81 1.46 8.19 4.89
N THR A 82 0.27 8.69 4.54
CA THR A 82 -0.79 7.85 3.97
C THR A 82 -0.60 7.78 2.46
N PHE A 83 -1.12 6.76 1.79
CA PHE A 83 -1.01 6.60 0.35
C PHE A 83 -2.33 6.14 -0.21
N GLY A 84 -2.60 6.52 -1.46
CA GLY A 84 -3.68 5.94 -2.22
C GLY A 84 -3.26 5.85 -3.66
N SER A 85 -3.08 4.65 -4.19
CA SER A 85 -3.28 4.43 -5.61
C SER A 85 -4.77 4.55 -5.89
N TRP A 86 -5.16 5.45 -6.79
CA TRP A 86 -6.54 5.55 -7.24
C TRP A 86 -6.60 5.28 -8.74
N PHE A 87 -7.62 4.55 -9.14
CA PHE A 87 -7.85 4.11 -10.51
C PHE A 87 -9.26 4.55 -10.90
N ASP A 88 -9.37 5.63 -11.69
CA ASP A 88 -10.64 6.01 -12.31
C ASP A 88 -10.75 5.33 -13.68
N GLY A 89 -11.08 4.04 -13.66
CA GLY A 89 -10.95 3.18 -14.83
C GLY A 89 -9.48 3.04 -15.26
N PHE A 90 -9.19 2.02 -16.05
CA PHE A 90 -7.84 1.66 -16.49
C PHE A 90 -7.21 2.66 -17.48
N ASP A 91 -7.76 3.87 -17.60
CA ASP A 91 -7.31 4.91 -18.52
C ASP A 91 -6.25 5.84 -17.89
N ARG A 92 -6.05 5.81 -16.56
CA ARG A 92 -5.07 6.63 -15.84
C ARG A 92 -4.44 5.88 -14.64
N ASP A 93 -3.23 5.36 -14.82
CA ASP A 93 -2.40 4.89 -13.71
C ASP A 93 -1.78 6.09 -13.00
N PHE A 94 -2.21 6.43 -11.79
CA PHE A 94 -1.52 7.43 -10.98
C PHE A 94 -1.26 6.97 -9.55
N ILE A 95 -0.07 7.28 -9.08
CA ILE A 95 0.29 7.13 -7.68
C ILE A 95 0.06 8.47 -6.97
N PHE A 96 -0.84 8.49 -5.99
CA PHE A 96 -1.00 9.64 -5.11
C PHE A 96 -0.16 9.45 -3.84
N LEU A 97 0.99 10.14 -3.82
CA LEU A 97 1.93 10.11 -2.70
C LEU A 97 1.70 11.34 -1.83
N TYR A 98 1.36 11.14 -0.55
CA TYR A 98 1.28 12.23 0.42
C TYR A 98 2.63 12.38 1.11
N ALA A 99 3.13 13.61 1.29
CA ALA A 99 4.39 13.82 2.00
C ALA A 99 4.32 14.75 3.24
N ASN A 100 4.57 14.24 4.44
CA ASN A 100 5.01 15.04 5.59
C ASN A 100 6.54 15.19 5.60
N ASP A 101 7.04 16.38 5.27
CA ASP A 101 8.47 16.69 5.26
C ASP A 101 9.04 17.17 6.60
N SER A 102 8.23 17.15 7.67
CA SER A 102 8.65 17.52 9.03
C SER A 102 9.48 16.46 9.75
N LYS A 103 9.59 15.24 9.21
CA LYS A 103 10.40 14.15 9.77
C LYS A 103 11.73 13.98 9.04
N ASP A 104 12.76 13.54 9.77
CA ASP A 104 14.10 13.31 9.23
C ASP A 104 14.16 12.14 8.21
N ASP A 105 13.16 11.24 8.20
CA ASP A 105 13.11 10.00 7.41
C ASP A 105 12.18 10.06 6.18
N TRP A 106 11.71 11.26 5.80
CA TRP A 106 10.76 11.43 4.68
C TRP A 106 11.27 10.83 3.35
N ARG A 107 12.59 10.87 3.11
CA ARG A 107 13.20 10.32 1.88
C ARG A 107 13.08 8.79 1.81
N PRO A 108 13.62 8.01 2.77
CA PRO A 108 13.40 6.57 2.85
C PRO A 108 11.94 6.15 2.70
N ALA A 109 11.04 6.83 3.42
CA ALA A 109 9.63 6.51 3.39
C ALA A 109 9.00 6.81 2.01
N LEU A 110 9.36 7.92 1.36
CA LEU A 110 8.80 8.28 0.05
C LEU A 110 9.26 7.29 -1.01
N LYS A 111 10.53 6.87 -0.94
CA LYS A 111 11.06 5.85 -1.83
C LYS A 111 10.33 4.52 -1.66
N ASN A 112 10.23 4.04 -0.42
CA ASN A 112 9.58 2.75 -0.14
C ASN A 112 8.15 2.74 -0.68
N MET A 113 7.42 3.82 -0.46
CA MET A 113 6.02 3.90 -0.82
C MET A 113 5.79 4.14 -2.30
N THR A 114 6.68 4.87 -2.97
CA THR A 114 6.69 4.90 -4.44
C THR A 114 6.83 3.48 -5.02
N VAL A 115 7.67 2.64 -4.40
CA VAL A 115 7.79 1.23 -4.80
C VAL A 115 6.50 0.46 -4.47
N HIS A 116 5.96 0.60 -3.25
CA HIS A 116 4.73 -0.06 -2.81
C HIS A 116 3.58 0.22 -3.79
N GLU A 117 3.23 1.49 -4.00
CA GLU A 117 2.12 1.89 -4.87
C GLU A 117 2.35 1.51 -6.33
N GLY A 118 3.59 1.64 -6.82
CA GLY A 118 3.95 1.15 -8.15
C GLY A 118 3.73 -0.35 -8.31
N SER A 119 3.79 -1.12 -7.22
CA SER A 119 3.51 -2.57 -7.22
C SER A 119 2.03 -2.88 -7.39
N HIS A 120 1.12 -2.00 -6.96
CA HIS A 120 -0.30 -2.20 -7.21
C HIS A 120 -0.57 -2.13 -8.71
N ILE A 121 0.06 -1.20 -9.42
CA ILE A 121 -0.06 -1.08 -10.88
C ILE A 121 0.46 -2.35 -11.58
N ASP A 122 1.63 -2.86 -11.15
CA ASP A 122 2.12 -4.15 -11.64
C ASP A 122 1.10 -5.26 -11.38
N PHE A 123 0.53 -5.32 -10.17
CA PHE A 123 -0.46 -6.33 -9.82
C PHE A 123 -1.66 -6.28 -10.75
N TYR A 124 -2.20 -5.09 -11.02
CA TYR A 124 -3.35 -4.89 -11.90
C TYR A 124 -3.06 -5.27 -13.34
N SER A 125 -1.85 -5.03 -13.84
CA SER A 125 -1.47 -5.38 -15.21
C SER A 125 -1.55 -6.89 -15.53
N HIS A 126 -1.68 -7.73 -14.52
CA HIS A 126 -1.82 -9.19 -14.67
C HIS A 126 -3.25 -9.66 -14.93
N TYR A 127 -4.24 -8.79 -14.77
CA TYR A 127 -5.66 -9.17 -14.75
C TYR A 127 -6.50 -8.26 -15.66
N SER A 128 -7.61 -8.79 -16.16
CA SER A 128 -8.65 -7.98 -16.79
C SER A 128 -9.47 -7.20 -15.77
N ASP A 129 -10.12 -6.11 -16.20
CA ASP A 129 -11.01 -5.28 -15.37
C ASP A 129 -12.08 -6.12 -14.64
N GLU A 130 -12.64 -7.12 -15.33
CA GLU A 130 -13.66 -8.02 -14.77
C GLU A 130 -13.07 -8.88 -13.64
N GLU A 131 -11.90 -9.49 -13.88
CA GLU A 131 -11.19 -10.29 -12.87
C GLU A 131 -10.77 -9.44 -11.67
N LEU A 132 -10.37 -8.19 -11.89
CA LEU A 132 -9.98 -7.27 -10.81
C LEU A 132 -11.18 -6.86 -9.97
N SER A 133 -12.31 -6.56 -10.61
CA SER A 133 -13.56 -6.27 -9.90
C SER A 133 -13.98 -7.44 -9.02
N GLU A 134 -13.91 -8.67 -9.53
CA GLU A 134 -14.22 -9.88 -8.75
C GLU A 134 -13.24 -10.09 -7.58
N ARG A 135 -11.92 -9.90 -7.82
CA ARG A 135 -10.90 -10.11 -6.79
C ARG A 135 -10.92 -9.05 -5.69
N LEU A 136 -11.15 -7.78 -6.03
CA LEU A 136 -11.16 -6.67 -5.06
C LEU A 136 -12.45 -6.62 -4.24
N ASN A 137 -13.57 -7.12 -4.78
CA ASN A 137 -14.86 -7.15 -4.09
C ASN A 137 -15.18 -8.53 -3.47
N GLY A 138 -14.35 -9.54 -3.73
CA GLY A 138 -14.51 -10.88 -3.17
C GLY A 138 -13.90 -11.03 -1.77
N SER A 139 -13.58 -12.27 -1.42
CA SER A 139 -12.97 -12.60 -0.11
C SER A 139 -11.62 -11.93 0.09
N ASN A 140 -11.30 -11.61 1.35
CA ASN A 140 -10.07 -10.92 1.73
C ASN A 140 -8.75 -11.62 1.37
N TYR A 141 -8.74 -12.89 0.98
CA TYR A 141 -7.55 -13.57 0.43
C TYR A 141 -6.85 -12.78 -0.68
N ASN A 142 -7.62 -12.17 -1.59
CA ASN A 142 -7.06 -11.37 -2.67
C ASN A 142 -6.58 -10.00 -2.19
N SER A 143 -7.26 -9.40 -1.21
CA SER A 143 -6.79 -8.17 -0.55
C SER A 143 -5.46 -8.39 0.16
N VAL A 144 -5.29 -9.54 0.84
CA VAL A 144 -4.04 -9.90 1.51
C VAL A 144 -2.92 -10.17 0.50
N LEU A 145 -3.23 -10.82 -0.62
CA LEU A 145 -2.29 -10.99 -1.72
C LEU A 145 -1.87 -9.64 -2.32
N PHE A 146 -2.83 -8.75 -2.53
CA PHE A 146 -2.63 -7.43 -3.12
C PHE A 146 -1.69 -6.55 -2.28
N GLU A 147 -1.99 -6.40 -0.98
CA GLU A 147 -1.16 -5.64 -0.03
C GLU A 147 0.15 -6.35 0.33
N GLY A 148 0.12 -7.68 0.37
CA GLY A 148 1.30 -8.52 0.62
C GLY A 148 2.32 -8.39 -0.50
N HIS A 149 1.87 -8.37 -1.75
CA HIS A 149 2.72 -8.15 -2.93
C HIS A 149 3.38 -6.77 -2.90
N SER A 150 2.62 -5.70 -2.66
CA SER A 150 3.15 -4.34 -2.66
C SER A 150 4.14 -4.10 -1.54
N THR A 151 3.81 -4.56 -0.33
CA THR A 151 4.67 -4.38 0.85
C THR A 151 5.96 -5.20 0.73
N ASN A 152 5.89 -6.46 0.27
CA ASN A 152 7.09 -7.27 0.08
C ASN A 152 7.96 -6.78 -1.11
N SER A 153 7.36 -6.18 -2.14
CA SER A 153 8.10 -5.56 -3.25
C SER A 153 8.94 -4.38 -2.75
N ALA A 154 8.30 -3.49 -1.98
CA ALA A 154 8.98 -2.36 -1.37
C ALA A 154 10.10 -2.79 -0.40
N ARG A 155 9.86 -3.86 0.36
CA ARG A 155 10.87 -4.48 1.24
C ARG A 155 12.06 -5.04 0.45
N LYS A 156 11.83 -5.77 -0.64
CA LYS A 156 12.89 -6.32 -1.50
C LYS A 156 13.78 -5.21 -2.07
N VAL A 157 13.19 -4.11 -2.56
CA VAL A 157 13.96 -2.96 -3.06
C VAL A 157 14.76 -2.30 -1.95
N ASP A 158 14.15 -2.07 -0.78
CA ASP A 158 14.84 -1.49 0.37
C ASP A 158 16.04 -2.36 0.81
N GLU A 159 15.90 -3.69 0.85
CA GLU A 159 16.99 -4.59 1.23
C GLU A 159 18.18 -4.54 0.25
N VAL A 160 17.91 -4.35 -1.05
CA VAL A 160 18.97 -4.27 -2.08
C VAL A 160 19.60 -2.87 -2.14
N LYS A 161 18.79 -1.82 -2.02
CA LYS A 161 19.20 -0.42 -2.24
C LYS A 161 19.56 0.32 -0.96
N GLY A 162 19.14 -0.19 0.20
CA GLY A 162 19.44 0.34 1.51
C GLY A 162 18.73 1.64 1.83
N TYR A 163 17.43 1.76 1.50
CA TYR A 163 16.65 2.95 1.89
C TYR A 163 16.59 3.11 3.42
N SER A 164 16.77 2.02 4.17
CA SER A 164 16.80 1.99 5.64
C SER A 164 15.48 2.45 6.24
N TRP A 165 14.38 2.21 5.53
CA TRP A 165 13.05 2.51 6.03
C TRP A 165 12.64 1.42 7.02
N ASN A 166 12.31 1.83 8.25
CA ASN A 166 11.96 0.91 9.32
C ASN A 166 10.63 1.34 9.94
N PRO A 167 9.51 1.05 9.25
CA PRO A 167 8.19 1.41 9.74
C PRO A 167 7.96 0.72 11.08
N SER A 168 7.48 1.47 12.06
CA SER A 168 7.00 0.86 13.29
C SER A 168 5.61 0.30 13.00
N PHE A 169 5.53 -0.90 12.44
CA PHE A 169 4.29 -1.70 12.39
C PHE A 169 3.90 -2.00 13.84
N ARG A 170 3.27 -1.04 14.51
CA ARG A 170 3.03 -1.12 15.95
C ARG A 170 1.87 -2.09 16.16
N THR A 171 2.21 -3.36 16.33
CA THR A 171 1.41 -4.43 16.95
C THR A 171 1.32 -4.25 18.48
N LEU A 172 1.15 -3.02 18.97
CA LEU A 172 0.99 -2.78 20.41
C LEU A 172 -0.49 -2.79 20.79
N GLY A 173 -1.01 -3.98 21.05
CA GLY A 173 -2.30 -4.19 21.73
C GLY A 173 -3.33 -5.03 20.98
N ASN A 174 -3.03 -5.56 19.80
CA ASN A 174 -4.02 -6.23 18.98
C ASN A 174 -3.99 -7.75 19.20
N ASP A 175 -5.07 -8.27 19.80
CA ASP A 175 -5.31 -9.68 20.12
C ASP A 175 -5.98 -10.41 18.93
N PHE A 176 -5.39 -10.36 17.72
CA PHE A 176 -5.84 -11.18 16.60
C PHE A 176 -5.11 -12.53 16.63
N ASP A 177 -5.87 -13.60 16.88
CA ASP A 177 -5.39 -14.98 16.87
C ASP A 177 -5.79 -15.66 15.54
N HIS A 178 -5.27 -16.88 15.31
CA HIS A 178 -5.54 -17.67 14.12
C HIS A 178 -7.04 -17.74 13.76
N GLU A 179 -7.94 -17.98 14.72
CA GLU A 179 -9.38 -18.11 14.44
C GLU A 179 -9.98 -16.82 13.88
N LYS A 180 -9.59 -15.66 14.43
CA LYS A 180 -10.09 -14.36 13.94
C LYS A 180 -9.56 -14.00 12.56
N ILE A 181 -8.28 -14.28 12.27
CA ILE A 181 -7.71 -14.01 10.94
C ILE A 181 -8.42 -14.86 9.88
N MET A 182 -8.63 -16.15 10.17
CA MET A 182 -9.35 -17.04 9.24
C MET A 182 -10.79 -16.59 9.00
N ASP A 183 -11.51 -16.09 10.02
CA ASP A 183 -12.85 -15.53 9.86
C ASP A 183 -12.85 -14.27 8.98
N GLU A 184 -11.89 -13.37 9.16
CA GLU A 184 -11.76 -12.18 8.31
C GLU A 184 -11.40 -12.50 6.86
N LEU A 185 -10.58 -13.53 6.61
CA LEU A 185 -10.17 -13.93 5.26
C LEU A 185 -11.34 -14.39 4.39
N GLU A 186 -12.36 -15.01 4.98
CA GLU A 186 -13.55 -15.48 4.26
C GLU A 186 -14.60 -14.37 4.00
N LYS A 187 -14.53 -13.25 4.72
CA LYS A 187 -15.46 -12.13 4.51
C LYS A 187 -15.18 -11.43 3.19
N GLU A 188 -16.25 -10.97 2.55
CA GLU A 188 -16.14 -10.04 1.43
C GLU A 188 -15.65 -8.68 1.94
N ARG A 189 -14.81 -8.00 1.16
CA ARG A 189 -14.18 -6.72 1.56
C ARG A 189 -15.17 -5.66 2.07
N PRO A 190 -16.36 -5.45 1.46
CA PRO A 190 -17.32 -4.46 1.97
C PRO A 190 -17.90 -4.78 3.35
N GLU A 191 -17.77 -6.02 3.81
CA GLU A 191 -18.31 -6.52 5.08
C GLU A 191 -17.23 -6.65 6.17
N SER A 192 -15.98 -6.34 5.85
CA SER A 192 -14.81 -6.56 6.71
C SER A 192 -14.13 -5.25 7.08
N SER A 193 -13.78 -5.11 8.36
CA SER A 193 -12.96 -4.00 8.85
C SER A 193 -11.45 -4.28 8.80
N PHE A 194 -11.06 -5.43 8.23
CA PHE A 194 -9.69 -5.93 8.23
C PHE A 194 -8.71 -4.97 7.54
N PHE A 195 -9.16 -4.21 6.54
CA PHE A 195 -8.36 -3.21 5.82
C PHE A 195 -8.85 -1.77 6.03
N ASP A 196 -9.54 -1.46 7.14
CA ASP A 196 -10.06 -0.12 7.40
C ASP A 196 -8.96 0.93 7.62
N HIS A 197 -9.29 2.18 7.30
CA HIS A 197 -8.32 3.28 7.17
C HIS A 197 -8.43 4.36 8.27
N GLY A 198 -9.19 4.16 9.35
CA GLY A 198 -9.54 5.30 10.21
C GLY A 198 -10.36 5.06 11.48
N GLY A 199 -10.29 6.00 12.42
CA GLY A 199 -11.27 6.19 13.52
C GLY A 199 -11.20 5.22 14.71
N GLU A 200 -12.32 5.04 15.41
CA GLU A 200 -12.43 4.08 16.54
C GLU A 200 -12.23 2.61 16.10
N GLU A 201 -12.27 2.36 14.79
CA GLU A 201 -12.19 1.03 14.16
C GLU A 201 -10.75 0.60 13.85
N TRP A 202 -9.74 1.46 14.06
CA TRP A 202 -8.30 1.17 13.83
C TRP A 202 -7.78 -0.09 14.53
N GLN A 203 -8.34 -0.43 15.69
CA GLN A 203 -8.00 -1.65 16.43
C GLN A 203 -8.33 -2.95 15.65
N ASN A 204 -9.05 -2.84 14.53
CA ASN A 204 -9.46 -3.95 13.69
C ASN A 204 -8.73 -3.98 12.32
N ALA A 205 -7.90 -2.97 11.99
CA ALA A 205 -7.23 -2.82 10.70
C ALA A 205 -5.92 -3.63 10.58
N GLU A 206 -5.98 -4.92 10.93
CA GLU A 206 -4.82 -5.83 10.96
C GLU A 206 -4.41 -6.39 9.60
N GLY A 207 -5.20 -6.13 8.55
CA GLY A 207 -5.00 -6.65 7.21
C GLY A 207 -3.65 -6.28 6.64
N TYR A 208 -3.19 -5.04 6.83
CA TYR A 208 -1.90 -4.58 6.34
C TYR A 208 -0.70 -5.33 6.95
N PRO A 209 -0.52 -5.37 8.29
CA PRO A 209 0.57 -6.13 8.90
C PRO A 209 0.47 -7.63 8.64
N ALA A 210 -0.74 -8.22 8.70
CA ALA A 210 -0.94 -9.64 8.41
C ALA A 210 -0.54 -9.98 6.96
N SER A 211 -0.90 -9.15 5.99
CA SER A 211 -0.54 -9.32 4.58
C SER A 211 0.96 -9.38 4.36
N PHE A 212 1.71 -8.50 5.03
CA PHE A 212 3.16 -8.53 4.99
C PHE A 212 3.71 -9.84 5.56
N GLU A 213 3.32 -10.22 6.78
CA GLU A 213 3.86 -11.40 7.48
C GLU A 213 3.54 -12.70 6.73
N ILE A 214 2.30 -12.87 6.27
CA ILE A 214 1.83 -14.01 5.49
C ILE A 214 2.67 -14.17 4.22
N PHE A 215 2.76 -13.14 3.38
CA PHE A 215 3.46 -13.25 2.11
C PHE A 215 4.98 -13.26 2.26
N HIS A 216 5.52 -12.63 3.30
CA HIS A 216 6.93 -12.74 3.64
C HIS A 216 7.30 -14.19 4.00
N TRP A 217 6.47 -14.84 4.82
CA TRP A 217 6.64 -16.25 5.15
C TRP A 217 6.51 -17.14 3.90
N ILE A 218 5.49 -16.92 3.06
CA ILE A 218 5.29 -17.67 1.82
C ILE A 218 6.51 -17.54 0.91
N ILE A 219 6.99 -16.33 0.63
CA ILE A 219 8.19 -16.09 -0.19
C ILE A 219 9.38 -16.89 0.33
N LYS A 220 9.63 -16.79 1.65
CA LYS A 220 10.80 -17.39 2.29
C LYS A 220 10.74 -18.92 2.35
N GLU A 221 9.60 -19.47 2.78
CA GLU A 221 9.46 -20.91 3.06
C GLU A 221 9.02 -21.71 1.83
N LYS A 222 8.35 -21.07 0.86
CA LYS A 222 7.94 -21.71 -0.41
C LYS A 222 8.89 -21.43 -1.56
N GLY A 223 9.84 -20.51 -1.37
CA GLY A 223 10.83 -20.15 -2.39
C GLY A 223 10.20 -19.48 -3.61
N LEU A 224 9.14 -18.71 -3.38
CA LEU A 224 8.53 -17.86 -4.40
C LEU A 224 9.23 -16.51 -4.44
N GLU A 225 9.42 -15.96 -5.62
CA GLU A 225 9.81 -14.55 -5.77
C GLU A 225 8.58 -13.65 -5.65
N VAL A 226 8.76 -12.41 -5.18
CA VAL A 226 7.65 -11.47 -4.98
C VAL A 226 6.91 -11.17 -6.29
N GLU A 227 7.63 -11.15 -7.41
CA GLU A 227 7.11 -10.93 -8.77
C GLU A 227 6.29 -12.11 -9.31
N GLU A 228 6.25 -13.24 -8.60
CA GLU A 228 5.43 -14.40 -8.92
C GLU A 228 4.06 -14.35 -8.22
N LEU A 229 3.93 -13.59 -7.13
CA LEU A 229 2.70 -13.50 -6.34
C LEU A 229 1.47 -13.06 -7.16
N PRO A 230 1.55 -12.03 -8.04
CA PRO A 230 0.39 -11.62 -8.84
C PRO A 230 -0.09 -12.69 -9.83
N LYS A 231 0.67 -13.76 -10.05
CA LYS A 231 0.34 -14.83 -11.02
C LYS A 231 -0.34 -16.03 -10.36
N LEU A 232 -0.52 -16.00 -9.04
CA LEU A 232 -1.17 -17.07 -8.30
C LEU A 232 -2.66 -17.14 -8.64
N SER A 233 -3.15 -18.36 -8.87
CA SER A 233 -4.60 -18.60 -8.94
C SER A 233 -5.23 -18.38 -7.57
N GLU A 234 -6.51 -18.03 -7.52
CA GLU A 234 -7.22 -17.85 -6.24
C GLU A 234 -7.14 -19.10 -5.35
N GLU A 235 -7.30 -20.30 -5.94
CA GLU A 235 -7.16 -21.58 -5.22
C GLU A 235 -5.76 -21.71 -4.58
N LYS A 236 -4.71 -21.33 -5.33
CA LYS A 236 -3.35 -21.41 -4.81
C LYS A 236 -3.07 -20.34 -3.75
N THR A 237 -3.63 -19.15 -3.93
CA THR A 237 -3.56 -18.07 -2.95
C THR A 237 -4.19 -18.52 -1.63
N ARG A 238 -5.41 -19.07 -1.67
CA ARG A 238 -6.08 -19.62 -0.48
C ARG A 238 -5.24 -20.70 0.21
N GLU A 239 -4.78 -21.71 -0.54
CA GLU A 239 -3.94 -22.80 0.01
C GLU A 239 -2.70 -22.28 0.75
N LEU A 240 -1.99 -21.31 0.15
CA LEU A 240 -0.76 -20.77 0.72
C LEU A 240 -1.02 -19.84 1.90
N VAL A 241 -2.08 -19.02 1.84
CA VAL A 241 -2.47 -18.12 2.92
C VAL A 241 -2.92 -18.93 4.13
N ASP A 242 -3.80 -19.92 3.97
CA ASP A 242 -4.26 -20.79 5.06
C ASP A 242 -3.09 -21.43 5.80
N GLU A 243 -2.14 -22.01 5.04
CA GLU A 243 -0.95 -22.62 5.62
C GLU A 243 -0.08 -21.60 6.37
N ALA A 244 0.10 -20.41 5.80
CA ALA A 244 0.89 -19.35 6.44
C ALA A 244 0.23 -18.86 7.74
N VAL A 245 -1.08 -18.66 7.75
CA VAL A 245 -1.80 -18.23 8.97
C VAL A 245 -1.71 -19.31 10.04
N GLU A 246 -1.90 -20.59 9.69
CA GLU A 246 -1.73 -21.71 10.63
C GLU A 246 -0.31 -21.71 11.23
N GLN A 247 0.74 -21.43 10.46
CA GLN A 247 2.11 -21.44 11.00
C GLN A 247 2.47 -20.19 11.83
N LEU A 248 1.94 -19.03 11.47
CA LEU A 248 2.30 -17.75 12.09
C LEU A 248 1.49 -17.45 13.36
N TYR A 249 0.24 -17.91 13.44
CA TYR A 249 -0.71 -17.48 14.47
C TYR A 249 -1.28 -18.63 15.33
N SER A 250 -0.71 -19.83 15.26
CA SER A 250 -1.05 -21.00 16.12
C SER A 250 -0.38 -21.01 17.49
#